data_AF-A0A416CEW5-F1
#
_entry.id   AF-A0A416CEW5-F1
#
_cell.length_a   1.000
_cell.length_b   1.000
_cell.length_c   1.000
_cell.angle_alpha   90.00
_cell.angle_beta   90.00
_cell.angle_gamma   90.00
#
_symmetry.space_group_name_H-M   'P 1'
#
loop_
_entity.id
_entity.type
_entity.pdbx_description
1 polymer ?
#
loop_
_entity_poly.entity_id
_entity_poly.type
_entity_poly.pdbx_seq_one_letter_code
_entity_poly.pdbx_strand_id
1 'polypeptide(L)'
;MVQYCRYCNNLVTGNGIYCTEKNKIIAEKTAKTTNNCKLFIFNRMDAFYENMNGYKSKKTPKFSGDDCIGQIKLDLNVEGRRKNDNIKVEETH
;
A
#
# COMPACT_ATOMS: atom_id res chain seq x y z
N MET A 1 -5.44 -5.75 8.51
CA MET A 1 -4.73 -6.53 7.48
C MET A 1 -4.20 -7.82 8.08
N VAL A 2 -3.97 -8.87 7.29
CA VAL A 2 -3.33 -10.09 7.79
C VAL A 2 -1.82 -9.89 7.70
N GLN A 3 -1.09 -10.16 8.80
CA GLN A 3 0.36 -9.95 8.84
C GLN A 3 1.09 -11.25 8.49
N TYR A 4 2.20 -11.10 7.76
CA TYR A 4 3.13 -12.18 7.44
C TYR A 4 4.54 -11.62 7.52
N CYS A 5 5.51 -12.34 8.08
CA CYS A 5 6.87 -11.79 8.16
C CYS A 5 7.45 -11.47 6.79
N ARG A 6 7.06 -12.20 5.74
CA ARG A 6 7.49 -11.93 4.35
C ARG A 6 7.18 -10.51 3.84
N TYR A 7 6.24 -9.82 4.50
CA TYR A 7 5.85 -8.44 4.21
C TYR A 7 6.21 -7.50 5.37
N CYS A 8 7.23 -7.86 6.16
CA CYS A 8 7.73 -7.05 7.26
C CYS A 8 9.10 -6.47 6.88
N ASN A 9 9.32 -5.17 7.10
CA ASN A 9 10.60 -4.52 6.83
C ASN A 9 11.75 -5.03 7.71
N ASN A 10 11.40 -5.68 8.82
CA ASN A 10 12.35 -6.24 9.78
C ASN A 10 12.79 -7.67 9.41
N LEU A 11 12.30 -8.22 8.29
CA LEU A 11 12.71 -9.52 7.78
C LEU A 11 13.79 -9.32 6.70
N VAL A 12 14.95 -9.93 6.91
CA VAL A 12 16.04 -9.95 5.92
C VAL A 12 16.21 -11.37 5.40
N THR A 13 16.38 -11.49 4.09
CA THR A 13 16.57 -12.75 3.34
C THR A 13 17.88 -12.69 2.55
N GLY A 14 18.53 -13.84 2.29
CA GLY A 14 19.83 -13.91 1.60
C GLY A 14 20.64 -15.14 2.03
N ASN A 15 21.43 -15.02 3.10
CA ASN A 15 22.21 -16.13 3.70
C ASN A 15 21.50 -16.80 4.88
N GLY A 16 20.17 -16.74 4.88
CA GLY A 16 19.32 -17.13 6.00
C GLY A 16 18.16 -16.15 6.16
N ILE A 17 17.19 -16.54 6.97
CA ILE A 17 15.97 -15.76 7.20
C ILE A 17 16.05 -15.21 8.61
N TYR A 18 16.18 -13.89 8.74
CA TYR A 18 16.50 -13.25 10.01
C TYR A 18 15.52 -12.12 10.32
N CYS A 19 15.11 -12.03 11.60
CA CYS A 19 14.37 -10.88 12.11
C CYS A 19 15.32 -9.94 12.85
N THR A 20 15.51 -8.73 12.34
CA THR A 20 16.38 -7.71 12.95
C THR A 20 15.89 -7.29 14.33
N GLU A 21 14.59 -6.99 14.45
CA GLU A 21 13.98 -6.54 15.71
C GLU A 21 13.98 -7.59 16.83
N LYS A 22 13.89 -8.87 16.47
CA LYS A 22 13.88 -9.97 17.46
C LYS A 22 15.25 -10.63 17.62
N ASN A 23 16.25 -10.17 16.87
CA ASN A 23 17.60 -10.69 16.84
C ASN A 23 17.65 -12.23 16.74
N LYS A 24 16.87 -12.82 15.82
CA LYS A 24 16.77 -14.28 15.68
C LYS A 24 16.54 -14.78 14.26
N ILE A 25 17.03 -15.99 14.00
CA ILE A 25 16.74 -16.76 12.79
C ILE A 25 15.30 -17.29 12.84
N ILE A 26 14.63 -17.30 11.69
CA ILE A 26 13.27 -17.78 11.53
C ILE A 26 13.22 -18.82 10.43
N ALA A 27 12.35 -19.83 10.57
CA ALA A 27 12.09 -20.76 9.48
C ALA A 27 11.27 -20.08 8.37
N GLU A 28 11.52 -20.45 7.12
CA GLU A 28 10.81 -19.92 5.96
C GLU A 28 9.29 -20.15 6.05
N LYS A 29 8.88 -21.35 6.46
CA LYS A 29 7.48 -21.70 6.69
C LYS A 29 6.81 -20.73 7.68
N THR A 30 7.53 -20.36 8.75
CA THR A 30 7.03 -19.38 9.73
C THR A 30 6.91 -17.99 9.10
N ALA A 31 7.88 -17.59 8.27
CA ALA A 31 7.85 -16.27 7.63
C ALA A 31 6.71 -16.10 6.61
N LYS A 32 6.30 -17.20 5.96
CA LYS A 32 5.18 -17.26 5.00
C LYS A 32 3.81 -17.50 5.65
N THR A 33 3.77 -17.86 6.94
CA THR A 33 2.52 -18.06 7.69
C THR A 33 2.06 -16.75 8.33
N THR A 34 0.75 -16.65 8.58
CA THR A 34 0.15 -15.53 9.29
C THR A 34 0.72 -15.40 10.70
N ASN A 35 0.87 -14.17 11.19
CA ASN A 35 1.26 -13.90 12.57
C ASN A 35 0.59 -12.63 13.12
N ASN A 36 0.87 -12.33 14.40
CA ASN A 36 0.39 -11.15 15.11
C ASN A 36 1.56 -10.40 15.77
N CYS A 37 2.63 -10.15 15.00
CA CYS A 37 3.84 -9.53 15.55
C CYS A 37 3.59 -8.06 15.93
N LYS A 38 3.86 -7.68 17.19
CA LYS A 38 3.73 -6.29 17.66
C LYS A 38 4.74 -5.32 17.03
N LEU A 39 5.87 -5.84 16.57
CA LEU A 39 6.96 -5.09 15.92
C LEU A 39 6.86 -5.16 14.39
N PHE A 40 5.66 -5.39 13.86
CA PHE A 40 5.44 -5.52 12.44
C PHE A 40 5.48 -4.16 11.74
N ILE A 41 6.41 -3.98 10.81
CA ILE A 41 6.51 -2.80 9.94
C ILE A 41 6.16 -3.24 8.53
N PHE A 42 5.04 -2.80 8.00
CA PHE A 42 4.55 -3.25 6.70
C PHE A 42 5.51 -2.87 5.56
N ASN A 43 5.87 -3.85 4.74
CA ASN A 43 6.50 -3.67 3.44
C ASN A 43 5.61 -4.29 2.37
N ARG A 44 5.29 -3.53 1.31
CA ARG A 44 4.47 -4.02 0.20
C ARG A 44 5.18 -5.11 -0.60
N MET A 45 6.51 -5.03 -0.68
CA MET A 45 7.34 -5.99 -1.39
C MET A 45 7.48 -7.27 -0.58
N ASP A 46 7.46 -8.37 -1.30
CA ASP A 46 7.70 -9.68 -0.75
C ASP A 46 9.20 -9.92 -0.58
N ALA A 47 9.65 -10.18 0.65
CA ALA A 47 11.06 -10.44 0.96
C ALA A 47 11.62 -11.69 0.24
N PHE A 48 10.76 -12.60 -0.22
CA PHE A 48 11.15 -13.78 -1.01
C PHE A 48 11.03 -13.56 -2.52
N TYR A 49 10.54 -12.40 -2.97
CA TYR A 49 10.29 -12.09 -4.38
C TYR A 49 9.41 -13.11 -5.14
N GLU A 50 8.64 -13.95 -4.45
CA GLU A 50 7.74 -14.93 -5.07
C GLU A 50 6.43 -14.29 -5.51
N ASN A 51 6.05 -13.17 -4.88
CA ASN A 51 4.87 -12.39 -5.25
C ASN A 51 5.27 -11.02 -5.81
N MET A 52 5.49 -10.97 -7.13
CA MET A 52 5.84 -9.74 -7.86
C MET A 52 4.77 -8.64 -7.77
N ASN A 53 3.51 -9.03 -7.57
CA ASN A 53 2.40 -8.08 -7.44
C ASN A 53 2.31 -7.45 -6.04
N GLY A 54 3.17 -7.89 -5.10
CA GLY A 54 3.16 -7.47 -3.70
C GLY A 54 1.94 -7.96 -2.92
N TYR A 55 1.84 -7.53 -1.67
CA TYR A 55 0.75 -7.93 -0.77
C TYR A 55 -0.64 -7.62 -1.36
N LYS A 56 -1.49 -8.65 -1.51
CA LYS A 56 -2.90 -8.52 -1.89
C LYS A 56 -3.79 -8.69 -0.65
N SER A 57 -4.49 -7.63 -0.26
CA SER A 57 -5.46 -7.74 0.83
C SER A 57 -6.64 -8.59 0.38
N LYS A 58 -6.93 -9.69 1.09
CA LYS A 58 -8.19 -10.43 0.91
C LYS A 58 -9.29 -9.61 1.58
N LYS A 59 -9.85 -8.65 0.86
CA LYS A 59 -11.17 -8.04 1.08
C LYS A 59 -11.43 -7.09 -0.08
N THR A 60 -12.34 -7.47 -0.98
CA THR A 60 -13.18 -6.46 -1.62
C THR A 60 -14.02 -5.84 -0.50
N PRO A 61 -13.95 -4.53 -0.27
CA PRO A 61 -15.00 -3.87 0.50
C PRO A 61 -16.32 -4.20 -0.21
N LYS A 62 -17.23 -4.91 0.46
CA LYS A 62 -18.62 -4.88 0.03
C LYS A 62 -19.09 -3.46 0.36
N PHE A 63 -19.00 -2.56 -0.60
CA PHE A 63 -19.81 -1.35 -0.57
C PHE A 63 -21.25 -1.82 -0.76
N SER A 64 -21.92 -2.21 0.33
CA SER A 64 -23.39 -2.16 0.36
C SER A 64 -23.72 -0.69 0.25
N GLY A 65 -24.33 -0.28 -0.86
CA GLY A 65 -24.57 1.13 -1.20
C GLY A 65 -25.51 1.89 -0.27
N ASP A 66 -25.83 1.34 0.90
CA ASP A 66 -26.92 1.81 1.75
C ASP A 66 -26.47 2.71 2.91
N ASP A 67 -25.17 2.76 3.26
CA ASP A 67 -24.70 3.45 4.47
C ASP A 67 -23.70 4.62 4.21
N CYS A 68 -23.88 5.39 3.13
CA CYS A 68 -23.01 6.54 2.85
C CYS A 68 -23.75 7.89 2.96
N ILE A 69 -24.20 8.26 4.17
CA ILE A 69 -24.61 9.65 4.45
C ILE A 69 -23.35 10.52 4.49
N GLY A 70 -23.21 11.45 3.52
CA GLY A 70 -22.21 12.52 3.56
C GLY A 70 -21.03 12.44 2.59
N GLN A 71 -21.02 11.54 1.59
CA GLN A 71 -20.03 11.63 0.51
C GLN A 71 -20.44 12.66 -0.54
N ILE A 72 -19.52 13.58 -0.86
CA ILE A 72 -19.66 14.51 -1.99
C ILE A 72 -19.53 13.70 -3.29
N LYS A 73 -20.60 13.67 -4.08
CA LYS A 73 -20.56 13.19 -5.46
C LYS A 73 -19.81 14.24 -6.29
N LEU A 74 -18.58 13.93 -6.70
CA LEU A 74 -17.87 14.77 -7.66
C LEU A 74 -18.28 14.32 -9.08
N ASP A 75 -19.25 15.01 -9.66
CA ASP A 75 -19.59 14.81 -11.07
C ASP A 75 -18.47 15.41 -11.93
N LEU A 76 -17.51 14.58 -12.31
CA LEU A 76 -16.43 14.92 -13.23
C LEU A 76 -16.96 14.97 -14.67
N ASN A 77 -17.80 15.96 -14.99
CA ASN A 77 -18.01 16.36 -16.38
C ASN A 77 -16.77 17.14 -16.84
N VAL A 78 -15.82 16.42 -17.46
CA VAL A 78 -14.49 16.92 -17.88
C VAL A 78 -14.53 17.80 -19.14
N GLU A 79 -15.70 18.04 -19.73
CA GLU A 79 -15.83 18.84 -20.95
C GLU A 79 -16.32 20.26 -20.63
N GLY A 80 -15.40 21.19 -20.34
CA GLY A 80 -15.79 22.61 -20.24
C GLY A 80 -14.80 23.61 -19.65
N ARG A 81 -13.62 23.23 -19.16
CA ARG A 81 -12.65 24.19 -18.56
C ARG A 81 -11.42 24.51 -19.43
N ARG A 82 -11.59 24.61 -20.75
CA ARG A 82 -10.60 25.28 -21.62
C ARG A 82 -11.25 26.44 -22.32
N LYS A 83 -11.25 27.59 -21.65
CA LYS A 83 -11.36 28.96 -22.21
C LYS A 83 -11.53 29.86 -20.99
N ASN A 84 -10.44 30.47 -20.53
CA ASN A 84 -10.38 31.81 -19.93
C ASN A 84 -9.08 32.06 -19.15
N ASP A 85 -7.93 31.66 -19.70
CA ASP A 85 -6.65 32.23 -19.27
C ASP A 85 -6.16 33.18 -20.37
N ASN A 86 -6.89 34.29 -20.55
CA ASN A 86 -6.36 35.48 -21.24
C ASN A 86 -5.56 36.29 -20.22
N ILE A 87 -4.34 35.86 -19.92
CA ILE A 87 -3.36 36.70 -19.22
C ILE A 87 -2.61 37.48 -20.31
N LYS A 88 -2.98 38.76 -20.49
CA LYS A 88 -2.14 39.73 -21.20
C LYS A 88 -0.95 40.05 -20.31
N VAL A 89 0.26 39.67 -20.74
CA VAL A 89 1.50 40.19 -20.15
C VAL A 89 1.86 41.44 -20.93
N GLU A 90 1.74 42.61 -20.29
CA GLU A 90 2.31 43.85 -20.82
C GLU A 90 3.82 43.83 -20.58
N GLU A 91 4.60 43.84 -21.66
CA GLU A 91 6.05 44.03 -21.63
C GLU A 91 6.35 45.53 -21.49
N THR A 92 6.94 45.92 -20.36
CA THR A 92 7.54 47.25 -20.17
C THR A 92 8.97 47.24 -20.71
N HIS A 93 9.23 48.08 -21.71
CA HIS A 93 10.56 48.45 -22.20
C HIS A 93 11.05 49.74 -21.54
#